data_AF-A0A4Q7T8K2-F1
#
_entry.id   AF-A0A4Q7T8K2-F1
#
_cell.length_a   1.000
_cell.length_b   1.000
_cell.length_c   1.000
_cell.angle_alpha   90.00
_cell.angle_beta   90.00
_cell.angle_gamma   90.00
#
_symmetry.space_group_name_H-M   'P 1'
#
loop_
_entity.id
_entity.type
_entity.pdbx_description
1 polymer ?
#
loop_
_entity_poly.entity_id
_entity_poly.type
_entity_poly.pdbx_seq_one_letter_code
_entity_poly.pdbx_strand_id
1 'polypeptide(L)'
;MAKRPNWYPKASMVSIAETILGHMPYTERVAYGGSMGGYAVLKYSRLLGITTGIALCPQWSIDPDECGGIDPGWGRHFSTAMAGMGVRPEDSSGDAFVFADHRNARDAFHVRQIAAVTPHARIFNVPMVGHNVTPVFAGTSKLTRLIDACRNRSDPVVHSLIREFRRNHRVRVQTLLDRVEARRLSKRPEERIEDATPSIENRSTPILSNIDAGQPPVQGATMKISWPERQPVQRFCCITMVKDEELFIEQWANHYIRELPGCGLMIVDHGSKVPVVETIARLGLSGRVSVIAMPGFPFDDQTKSAILSSLAGVALCGYETVITSDVDEILIPMPSTAATPLADLLDGETATFVAPTGVEFIHNADLEEDFDFSRPLLQQRRFVRFHSAYSKPAIWRSNSAVFGSGQHHLSEPYEFTSKIALAHLKYVDVKASRDRQAHRNDFQYSSRQLARGGVPSWATTDPDKWSRTLFGNATRVTDQVNSAKVFSDFYSEMNNRKNKDGVVLTAHTSHHLRSRTEIVVFSGF
;
A
#
# COMPACT_ATOMS: atom_id res chain seq x y z
N MET A 1 -12.08 21.12 -9.51
CA MET A 1 -12.62 19.79 -9.14
C MET A 1 -14.14 19.89 -9.01
N ALA A 2 -14.88 18.83 -9.37
CA ALA A 2 -16.33 18.80 -9.18
C ALA A 2 -16.66 18.95 -7.68
N LYS A 3 -17.55 19.88 -7.32
CA LYS A 3 -17.90 20.17 -5.92
C LYS A 3 -18.89 19.15 -5.32
N ARG A 4 -19.41 18.24 -6.13
CA ARG A 4 -20.39 17.19 -5.79
C ARG A 4 -20.19 15.99 -6.73
N PRO A 5 -20.63 14.77 -6.37
CA PRO A 5 -20.72 13.65 -7.30
C PRO A 5 -21.66 14.06 -8.44
N ASN A 6 -21.13 14.30 -9.63
CA ASN A 6 -21.90 14.72 -10.79
C ASN A 6 -21.43 13.97 -12.03
N TRP A 7 -22.38 13.62 -12.90
CA TRP A 7 -22.14 12.73 -14.03
C TRP A 7 -21.97 13.49 -15.34
N TYR A 8 -21.07 14.48 -15.33
CA TYR A 8 -20.89 15.45 -16.41
C TYR A 8 -22.23 16.08 -16.85
N PRO A 9 -22.87 16.92 -16.02
CA PRO A 9 -24.16 17.53 -16.37
C PRO A 9 -24.08 18.34 -17.66
N LYS A 10 -25.12 18.22 -18.50
CA LYS A 10 -25.16 18.85 -19.84
C LYS A 10 -24.88 20.35 -19.80
N ALA A 11 -25.52 21.08 -18.89
CA ALA A 11 -25.34 22.52 -18.74
C ALA A 11 -23.87 22.89 -18.44
N SER A 12 -23.21 22.14 -17.55
CA SER A 12 -21.80 22.35 -17.22
C SER A 12 -20.90 22.07 -18.43
N MET A 13 -21.18 21.01 -19.19
CA MET A 13 -20.36 20.64 -20.35
C MET A 13 -20.50 21.61 -21.51
N VAL A 14 -21.69 22.16 -21.75
CA VAL A 14 -21.92 23.23 -22.73
C VAL A 14 -21.13 24.49 -22.35
N SER A 15 -21.23 24.95 -21.10
CA SER A 15 -20.48 26.12 -20.63
C SER A 15 -18.95 25.92 -20.70
N ILE A 16 -18.47 24.71 -20.39
CA ILE A 16 -17.06 24.37 -20.56
C ILE A 16 -16.66 24.42 -22.03
N ALA A 17 -17.46 23.82 -22.92
CA ALA A 17 -17.18 23.80 -24.36
C ALA A 17 -17.07 25.22 -24.94
N GLU A 18 -18.01 26.10 -24.60
CA GLU A 18 -17.98 27.52 -25.01
C GLU A 18 -16.69 28.22 -24.58
N THR A 19 -16.17 27.87 -23.40
CA THR A 19 -14.94 28.46 -22.86
C THR A 19 -13.69 27.88 -23.53
N ILE A 20 -13.60 26.56 -23.69
CA ILE A 20 -12.34 25.90 -24.07
C ILE A 20 -12.15 25.76 -25.58
N LEU A 21 -13.24 25.67 -26.35
CA LEU A 21 -13.15 25.39 -27.79
C LEU A 21 -12.46 26.54 -28.55
N GLY A 22 -12.66 27.79 -28.13
CA GLY A 22 -11.95 28.95 -28.67
C GLY A 22 -10.44 28.94 -28.42
N HIS A 23 -9.97 28.13 -27.48
CA HIS A 23 -8.56 27.97 -27.11
C HIS A 23 -7.95 26.64 -27.57
N MET A 24 -8.70 25.81 -28.30
CA MET A 24 -8.26 24.50 -28.80
C MET A 24 -8.22 24.48 -30.33
N PRO A 25 -7.22 25.12 -30.97
CA PRO A 25 -7.11 25.20 -32.43
C PRO A 25 -6.74 23.87 -33.10
N TYR A 26 -6.60 22.80 -32.32
CA TYR A 26 -6.21 21.49 -32.81
C TYR A 26 -7.36 20.80 -33.56
N THR A 27 -7.05 20.34 -34.76
CA THR A 27 -7.96 19.57 -35.63
C THR A 27 -8.09 18.12 -35.19
N GLU A 28 -7.04 17.55 -34.59
CA GLU A 28 -7.08 16.24 -33.93
C GLU A 28 -7.34 16.42 -32.43
N ARG A 29 -8.37 15.77 -31.92
CA ARG A 29 -8.76 15.81 -30.51
C ARG A 29 -9.01 14.40 -29.99
N VAL A 30 -8.08 13.93 -29.17
CA VAL A 30 -8.16 12.61 -28.55
C VAL A 30 -8.72 12.75 -27.14
N ALA A 31 -9.79 12.04 -26.84
CA ALA A 31 -10.36 11.98 -25.50
C ALA A 31 -10.39 10.53 -25.01
N TYR A 32 -10.08 10.32 -23.73
CA TYR A 32 -10.19 9.01 -23.11
C TYR A 32 -10.78 9.12 -21.71
N GLY A 33 -11.46 8.08 -21.26
CA GLY A 33 -12.07 8.08 -19.94
C GLY A 33 -12.55 6.71 -19.51
N GLY A 34 -12.52 6.46 -18.19
CA GLY A 34 -13.04 5.27 -17.55
C GLY A 34 -14.40 5.49 -16.93
N SER A 35 -15.31 4.51 -17.02
CA SER A 35 -16.63 4.52 -16.37
C SER A 35 -17.42 5.79 -16.71
N MET A 36 -17.69 6.67 -15.75
CA MET A 36 -18.31 7.99 -15.96
C MET A 36 -17.54 8.88 -16.96
N GLY A 37 -16.21 8.81 -16.98
CA GLY A 37 -15.41 9.52 -17.98
C GLY A 37 -15.58 8.93 -19.38
N GLY A 38 -15.76 7.61 -19.48
CA GLY A 38 -16.06 6.94 -20.76
C GLY A 38 -17.44 7.35 -21.30
N TYR A 39 -18.43 7.50 -20.41
CA TYR A 39 -19.72 8.12 -20.75
C TYR A 39 -19.52 9.52 -21.34
N ALA A 40 -18.74 10.38 -20.69
CA ALA A 40 -18.52 11.75 -21.16
C ALA A 40 -17.82 11.82 -22.52
N VAL A 41 -16.86 10.92 -22.78
CA VAL A 41 -16.21 10.78 -24.08
C VAL A 41 -17.25 10.53 -25.17
N LEU A 42 -18.20 9.61 -24.95
CA LEU A 42 -19.23 9.30 -25.93
C LEU A 42 -20.27 10.43 -26.03
N LYS A 43 -20.82 10.85 -24.89
CA LYS A 43 -21.91 11.84 -24.76
C LYS A 43 -21.56 13.22 -25.30
N TYR A 44 -20.31 13.64 -25.18
CA TYR A 44 -19.90 15.00 -25.54
C TYR A 44 -18.89 15.03 -26.69
N SER A 45 -18.71 13.91 -27.41
CA SER A 45 -17.78 13.86 -28.53
C SER A 45 -18.10 14.90 -29.60
N ARG A 46 -19.36 15.00 -30.03
CA ARG A 46 -19.79 16.04 -30.99
C ARG A 46 -19.59 17.45 -30.46
N LEU A 47 -20.03 17.69 -29.22
CA LEU A 47 -19.92 19.00 -28.58
C LEU A 47 -18.46 19.48 -28.51
N LEU A 48 -17.54 18.58 -28.18
CA LEU A 48 -16.11 18.89 -28.01
C LEU A 48 -15.29 18.71 -29.30
N GLY A 49 -15.92 18.30 -30.40
CA GLY A 49 -15.23 17.99 -31.66
C GLY A 49 -14.19 16.88 -31.52
N ILE A 50 -14.46 15.86 -30.70
CA ILE A 50 -13.55 14.72 -30.50
C ILE A 50 -13.43 13.94 -31.81
N THR A 51 -12.19 13.72 -32.26
CA THR A 51 -11.89 12.92 -33.45
C THR A 51 -11.62 11.47 -33.12
N THR A 52 -11.06 11.20 -31.93
CA THR A 52 -10.75 9.84 -31.44
C THR A 52 -11.17 9.72 -29.98
N GLY A 53 -12.27 9.01 -29.71
CA GLY A 53 -12.79 8.76 -28.38
C GLY A 53 -12.48 7.36 -27.87
N ILE A 54 -11.85 7.23 -26.70
CA ILE A 54 -11.50 5.95 -26.06
C ILE A 54 -12.28 5.81 -24.75
N ALA A 55 -13.38 5.06 -24.79
CA ALA A 55 -14.26 4.83 -23.67
C ALA A 55 -13.97 3.47 -23.01
N LEU A 56 -13.47 3.49 -21.78
CA LEU A 56 -13.16 2.30 -20.98
C LEU A 56 -14.31 2.04 -20.00
N CYS A 57 -14.92 0.86 -20.07
CA CYS A 57 -16.10 0.43 -19.31
C CYS A 57 -17.19 1.53 -19.14
N PRO A 58 -17.61 2.22 -20.22
CA PRO A 58 -18.57 3.32 -20.12
C PRO A 58 -19.93 2.84 -19.61
N GLN A 59 -20.58 3.68 -18.82
CA GLN A 59 -21.98 3.50 -18.41
C GLN A 59 -22.86 4.36 -19.33
N TRP A 60 -23.73 3.73 -20.11
CA TRP A 60 -24.57 4.42 -21.11
C TRP A 60 -25.46 5.49 -20.46
N SER A 61 -26.11 5.13 -19.36
CA SER A 61 -26.87 6.01 -18.48
C SER A 61 -26.78 5.51 -17.04
N ILE A 62 -26.98 6.41 -16.08
CA ILE A 62 -27.27 6.04 -14.68
C ILE A 62 -28.70 6.40 -14.26
N ASP A 63 -29.50 6.93 -15.20
CA ASP A 63 -30.92 7.17 -15.01
C ASP A 63 -31.65 5.82 -14.90
N PRO A 64 -32.28 5.52 -13.74
CA PRO A 64 -32.98 4.25 -13.56
C PRO A 64 -34.13 4.06 -14.55
N ASP A 65 -34.78 5.14 -15.00
CA ASP A 65 -35.91 5.08 -15.93
C ASP A 65 -35.47 4.68 -17.34
N GLU A 66 -34.22 5.00 -17.71
CA GLU A 66 -33.63 4.55 -18.96
C GLU A 66 -33.14 3.10 -18.91
N CYS A 67 -32.91 2.56 -17.70
CA CYS A 67 -32.25 1.27 -17.53
C CYS A 67 -33.21 0.08 -17.47
N GLY A 68 -34.53 0.30 -17.56
CA GLY A 68 -35.52 -0.76 -17.68
C GLY A 68 -35.47 -1.78 -16.53
N GLY A 69 -35.21 -1.31 -15.31
CA GLY A 69 -35.11 -2.15 -14.11
C GLY A 69 -33.77 -2.89 -13.93
N ILE A 70 -32.82 -2.72 -14.84
CA ILE A 70 -31.44 -3.22 -14.68
C ILE A 70 -30.66 -2.20 -13.85
N ASP A 71 -29.91 -2.67 -12.84
CA ASP A 71 -29.03 -1.79 -12.06
C ASP A 71 -27.95 -1.17 -12.98
N PRO A 72 -27.99 0.16 -13.21
CA PRO A 72 -26.99 0.81 -14.05
C PRO A 72 -25.59 0.75 -13.46
N GLY A 73 -25.47 0.52 -12.15
CA GLY A 73 -24.28 0.86 -11.39
C GLY A 73 -24.30 2.34 -11.03
N TRP A 74 -23.94 2.65 -9.77
CA TRP A 74 -23.83 4.03 -9.27
C TRP A 74 -25.12 4.88 -9.34
N GLY A 75 -26.29 4.27 -9.52
CA GLY A 75 -27.60 4.97 -9.56
C GLY A 75 -27.89 5.82 -8.32
N ARG A 76 -27.25 5.56 -7.18
CA ARG A 76 -27.29 6.43 -5.98
C ARG A 76 -26.79 7.87 -6.22
N HIS A 77 -26.07 8.13 -7.31
CA HIS A 77 -25.60 9.47 -7.69
C HIS A 77 -26.47 10.11 -8.78
N PHE A 78 -27.55 9.45 -9.19
CA PHE A 78 -28.56 10.04 -10.05
C PHE A 78 -29.24 11.21 -9.34
N SER A 79 -29.59 12.23 -10.12
CA SER A 79 -30.47 13.31 -9.69
C SER A 79 -31.43 13.61 -10.83
N THR A 80 -32.59 14.17 -10.54
CA THR A 80 -33.61 14.49 -11.57
C THR A 80 -33.10 15.42 -12.67
N ALA A 81 -32.08 16.25 -12.39
CA ALA A 81 -31.40 17.07 -13.38
C ALA A 81 -30.61 16.25 -14.44
N MET A 82 -30.44 14.95 -14.22
CA MET A 82 -29.80 13.99 -15.11
C MET A 82 -30.82 13.06 -15.78
N ALA A 83 -32.12 13.34 -15.69
CA ALA A 83 -33.13 12.54 -16.38
C ALA A 83 -32.88 12.55 -17.91
N GLY A 84 -32.97 11.38 -18.55
CA GLY A 84 -32.73 11.20 -19.98
C GLY A 84 -31.28 11.47 -20.41
N MET A 85 -30.32 11.32 -19.49
CA MET A 85 -28.92 11.63 -19.74
C MET A 85 -28.20 10.66 -20.68
N GLY A 86 -28.78 9.50 -20.98
CA GLY A 86 -28.13 8.46 -21.77
C GLY A 86 -27.53 8.98 -23.06
N VAL A 87 -26.49 8.32 -23.56
CA VAL A 87 -25.89 8.66 -24.86
C VAL A 87 -26.94 8.51 -25.95
N ARG A 88 -26.95 9.43 -26.92
CA ARG A 88 -27.84 9.48 -28.09
C ARG A 88 -27.05 9.51 -29.40
N PRO A 89 -27.66 9.20 -30.54
CA PRO A 89 -26.98 9.26 -31.83
C PRO A 89 -26.35 10.63 -32.14
N GLU A 90 -27.06 11.71 -31.82
CA GLU A 90 -26.63 13.10 -32.05
C GLU A 90 -25.46 13.56 -31.17
N ASP A 91 -25.16 12.84 -30.10
CA ASP A 91 -24.05 13.16 -29.19
C ASP A 91 -22.69 12.75 -29.77
N SER A 92 -22.69 11.78 -30.69
CA SER A 92 -21.48 11.11 -31.15
C SER A 92 -20.80 11.79 -32.35
N SER A 93 -19.46 11.90 -32.32
CA SER A 93 -18.64 12.28 -33.48
C SER A 93 -17.28 11.58 -33.47
N GLY A 94 -16.64 11.52 -34.65
CA GLY A 94 -15.33 10.90 -34.80
C GLY A 94 -15.34 9.38 -34.61
N ASP A 95 -14.16 8.81 -34.44
CA ASP A 95 -14.01 7.38 -34.18
C ASP A 95 -14.20 7.10 -32.68
N ALA A 96 -15.16 6.25 -32.34
CA ALA A 96 -15.39 5.81 -30.97
C ALA A 96 -14.88 4.38 -30.75
N PHE A 97 -14.04 4.18 -29.75
CA PHE A 97 -13.49 2.90 -29.33
C PHE A 97 -13.97 2.59 -27.92
N VAL A 98 -14.77 1.52 -27.78
CA VAL A 98 -15.41 1.14 -26.53
C VAL A 98 -14.79 -0.16 -26.03
N PHE A 99 -14.30 -0.17 -24.79
CA PHE A 99 -13.64 -1.32 -24.18
C PHE A 99 -14.41 -1.78 -22.96
N ALA A 100 -14.86 -3.04 -22.92
CA ALA A 100 -15.72 -3.52 -21.83
C ALA A 100 -15.55 -5.03 -21.61
N ASP A 101 -15.82 -5.53 -20.40
CA ASP A 101 -15.89 -6.98 -20.18
C ASP A 101 -17.30 -7.49 -20.52
N HIS A 102 -17.47 -8.10 -21.68
CA HIS A 102 -18.79 -8.60 -22.12
C HIS A 102 -19.31 -9.74 -21.23
N ARG A 103 -18.47 -10.32 -20.37
CA ARG A 103 -18.88 -11.35 -19.43
C ARG A 103 -19.38 -10.77 -18.10
N ASN A 104 -19.28 -9.47 -17.90
CA ASN A 104 -19.93 -8.76 -16.79
C ASN A 104 -21.31 -8.29 -17.25
N ALA A 105 -22.37 -8.66 -16.52
CA ALA A 105 -23.74 -8.39 -16.94
C ALA A 105 -24.05 -6.88 -17.08
N ARG A 106 -23.50 -6.05 -16.19
CA ARG A 106 -23.69 -4.60 -16.19
C ARG A 106 -22.97 -3.94 -17.36
N ASP A 107 -21.69 -4.28 -17.58
CA ASP A 107 -20.95 -3.77 -18.74
C ASP A 107 -21.58 -4.22 -20.05
N ALA A 108 -22.01 -5.49 -20.13
CA ALA A 108 -22.69 -6.01 -21.31
C ALA A 108 -24.01 -5.29 -21.59
N PHE A 109 -24.75 -4.88 -20.56
CA PHE A 109 -25.95 -4.04 -20.71
C PHE A 109 -25.60 -2.68 -21.33
N HIS A 110 -24.65 -1.95 -20.72
CA HIS A 110 -24.26 -0.62 -21.22
C HIS A 110 -23.70 -0.66 -22.63
N VAL A 111 -22.88 -1.67 -22.96
CA VAL A 111 -22.35 -1.87 -24.31
C VAL A 111 -23.48 -2.09 -25.33
N ARG A 112 -24.52 -2.87 -24.99
CA ARG A 112 -25.67 -3.07 -25.89
C ARG A 112 -26.40 -1.76 -26.15
N GLN A 113 -26.62 -0.95 -25.11
CA GLN A 113 -27.28 0.34 -25.26
C GLN A 113 -26.42 1.31 -26.10
N ILE A 114 -25.12 1.39 -25.85
CA ILE A 114 -24.18 2.19 -26.64
C ILE A 114 -24.14 1.74 -28.10
N ALA A 115 -24.08 0.43 -28.36
CA ALA A 115 -24.06 -0.11 -29.72
C ALA A 115 -25.33 0.26 -30.50
N ALA A 116 -26.48 0.34 -29.82
CA ALA A 116 -27.75 0.71 -30.45
C ALA A 116 -27.81 2.19 -30.87
N VAL A 117 -27.18 3.09 -30.11
CA VAL A 117 -27.20 4.54 -30.36
C VAL A 117 -25.94 5.07 -31.05
N THR A 118 -24.85 4.30 -31.05
CA THR A 118 -23.57 4.65 -31.68
C THR A 118 -23.09 3.48 -32.55
N PRO A 119 -23.75 3.21 -33.69
CA PRO A 119 -23.46 2.04 -34.52
C PRO A 119 -22.06 2.06 -35.14
N HIS A 120 -21.41 3.23 -35.19
CA HIS A 120 -20.04 3.39 -35.67
C HIS A 120 -18.98 3.11 -34.59
N ALA A 121 -19.38 2.84 -33.34
CA ALA A 121 -18.44 2.52 -32.27
C ALA A 121 -17.80 1.15 -32.48
N ARG A 122 -16.47 1.10 -32.38
CA ARG A 122 -15.68 -0.13 -32.39
C ARG A 122 -15.61 -0.68 -30.98
N ILE A 123 -16.25 -1.82 -30.77
CA ILE A 123 -16.41 -2.41 -29.44
C ILE A 123 -15.42 -3.57 -29.26
N PHE A 124 -14.57 -3.47 -28.24
CA PHE A 124 -13.57 -4.46 -27.90
C PHE A 124 -13.88 -5.11 -26.55
N ASN A 125 -13.99 -6.43 -26.59
CA ASN A 125 -14.11 -7.20 -25.35
C ASN A 125 -12.77 -7.26 -24.61
N VAL A 126 -12.79 -6.89 -23.33
CA VAL A 126 -11.69 -7.07 -22.38
C VAL A 126 -12.13 -8.13 -21.37
N PRO A 127 -12.04 -9.42 -21.70
CA PRO A 127 -12.79 -10.44 -20.97
C PRO A 127 -12.20 -10.75 -19.60
N MET A 128 -13.05 -11.08 -18.63
CA MET A 128 -12.66 -11.55 -17.29
C MET A 128 -11.92 -10.49 -16.48
N VAL A 129 -12.34 -9.23 -16.53
CA VAL A 129 -11.84 -8.15 -15.64
C VAL A 129 -12.97 -7.39 -14.93
N GLY A 130 -14.24 -7.76 -15.18
CA GLY A 130 -15.39 -7.04 -14.62
C GLY A 130 -15.44 -5.58 -15.08
N HIS A 131 -16.03 -4.71 -14.26
CA HIS A 131 -16.08 -3.26 -14.50
C HIS A 131 -14.71 -2.56 -14.35
N ASN A 132 -13.63 -3.30 -14.05
CA ASN A 132 -12.30 -2.78 -13.80
C ASN A 132 -11.44 -2.79 -15.08
N VAL A 133 -11.98 -2.27 -16.19
CA VAL A 133 -11.26 -2.17 -17.47
C VAL A 133 -10.20 -1.07 -17.41
N THR A 134 -10.48 0.07 -16.79
CA THR A 134 -9.55 1.21 -16.73
C THR A 134 -8.17 0.86 -16.16
N PRO A 135 -8.05 0.14 -15.01
CA PRO A 135 -6.76 -0.26 -14.48
C PRO A 135 -5.91 -1.13 -15.43
N VAL A 136 -6.52 -1.91 -16.32
CA VAL A 136 -5.78 -2.76 -17.27
C VAL A 136 -4.90 -1.94 -18.19
N PHE A 137 -5.35 -0.75 -18.56
CA PHE A 137 -4.65 0.18 -19.45
C PHE A 137 -3.90 1.30 -18.70
N ALA A 138 -3.87 1.26 -17.36
CA ALA A 138 -3.22 2.29 -16.56
C ALA A 138 -1.68 2.26 -16.72
N GLY A 139 -1.09 3.45 -16.69
CA GLY A 139 0.34 3.70 -16.88
C GLY A 139 0.65 4.35 -18.23
N THR A 140 1.52 5.36 -18.22
CA THR A 140 1.82 6.22 -19.37
C THR A 140 2.14 5.42 -20.64
N SER A 141 3.08 4.46 -20.55
CA SER A 141 3.47 3.64 -21.71
C SER A 141 2.30 2.84 -22.32
N LYS A 142 1.45 2.24 -21.48
CA LYS A 142 0.32 1.43 -21.96
C LYS A 142 -0.76 2.29 -22.59
N LEU A 143 -1.08 3.43 -21.96
CA LEU A 143 -2.08 4.35 -22.46
C LEU A 143 -1.64 5.00 -23.77
N THR A 144 -0.38 5.42 -23.90
CA THR A 144 0.17 5.94 -25.16
C THR A 144 0.03 4.92 -26.29
N ARG A 145 0.44 3.66 -26.06
CA ARG A 145 0.31 2.59 -27.05
C ARG A 145 -1.15 2.33 -27.46
N LEU A 146 -2.09 2.41 -26.52
CA LEU A 146 -3.51 2.29 -26.81
C LEU A 146 -4.02 3.47 -27.65
N ILE A 147 -3.68 4.69 -27.27
CA ILE A 147 -4.03 5.91 -27.99
C ILE A 147 -3.52 5.82 -29.43
N ASP A 148 -2.26 5.46 -29.64
CA ASP A 148 -1.69 5.34 -30.98
C ASP A 148 -2.36 4.24 -31.81
N ALA A 149 -2.70 3.10 -31.21
CA ALA A 149 -3.42 2.03 -31.89
C ALA A 149 -4.83 2.48 -32.33
N CYS A 150 -5.54 3.22 -31.48
CA CYS A 150 -6.86 3.78 -31.79
C CYS A 150 -6.78 4.88 -32.85
N ARG A 151 -5.83 5.81 -32.74
CA ARG A 151 -5.59 6.87 -33.76
C ARG A 151 -5.31 6.28 -35.13
N ASN A 152 -4.52 5.21 -35.19
CA ASN A 152 -4.19 4.49 -36.43
C ASN A 152 -5.28 3.49 -36.88
N ARG A 153 -6.41 3.42 -36.18
CA ARG A 153 -7.53 2.51 -36.45
C ARG A 153 -7.15 1.03 -36.56
N SER A 154 -6.11 0.58 -35.86
CA SER A 154 -5.57 -0.77 -36.01
C SER A 154 -6.18 -1.77 -35.02
N ASP A 155 -7.29 -2.42 -35.40
CA ASP A 155 -7.92 -3.49 -34.60
C ASP A 155 -6.96 -4.61 -34.20
N PRO A 156 -6.08 -5.12 -35.09
CA PRO A 156 -5.15 -6.18 -34.72
C PRO A 156 -4.21 -5.76 -33.59
N VAL A 157 -3.71 -4.51 -33.62
CA VAL A 157 -2.86 -3.97 -32.56
C VAL A 157 -3.66 -3.80 -31.28
N VAL A 158 -4.87 -3.25 -31.33
CA VAL A 158 -5.75 -3.10 -30.17
C VAL A 158 -6.01 -4.47 -29.50
N HIS A 159 -6.32 -5.50 -30.28
CA HIS A 159 -6.49 -6.87 -29.76
C HIS A 159 -5.22 -7.43 -29.14
N SER A 160 -4.04 -7.15 -29.71
CA SER A 160 -2.75 -7.55 -29.13
C SER A 160 -2.52 -6.89 -27.77
N LEU A 161 -2.72 -5.57 -27.68
CA LEU A 161 -2.59 -4.80 -26.44
C LEU A 161 -3.55 -5.29 -25.35
N ILE A 162 -4.81 -5.56 -25.70
CA ILE A 162 -5.79 -6.15 -24.76
C ILE A 162 -5.27 -7.48 -24.22
N ARG A 163 -4.72 -8.35 -25.07
CA ARG A 163 -4.20 -9.65 -24.63
C ARG A 163 -2.99 -9.46 -23.71
N GLU A 164 -2.02 -8.66 -24.12
CA GLU A 164 -0.78 -8.38 -23.40
C GLU A 164 -1.06 -7.79 -22.01
N PHE A 165 -1.76 -6.66 -21.95
CA PHE A 165 -1.95 -5.90 -20.72
C PHE A 165 -2.83 -6.61 -19.71
N ARG A 166 -3.78 -7.42 -20.19
CA ARG A 166 -4.73 -8.15 -19.36
C ARG A 166 -4.18 -9.47 -18.85
N ARG A 167 -3.30 -10.16 -19.59
CA ARG A 167 -2.99 -11.59 -19.37
C ARG A 167 -2.60 -11.91 -17.93
N ASN A 168 -1.69 -11.11 -17.37
CA ASN A 168 -1.15 -11.28 -16.02
C ASN A 168 -1.64 -10.18 -15.06
N HIS A 169 -2.67 -9.42 -15.44
CA HIS A 169 -3.18 -8.34 -14.63
C HIS A 169 -3.91 -8.87 -13.39
N ARG A 170 -3.62 -8.31 -12.21
CA ARG A 170 -4.19 -8.73 -10.91
C ARG A 170 -5.72 -8.83 -10.96
N VAL A 171 -6.38 -7.85 -11.56
CA VAL A 171 -7.86 -7.81 -11.72
C VAL A 171 -8.38 -9.04 -12.46
N ARG A 172 -7.67 -9.49 -13.51
CA ARG A 172 -8.08 -10.66 -14.28
C ARG A 172 -7.95 -11.94 -13.45
N VAL A 173 -6.84 -12.06 -12.71
CA VAL A 173 -6.59 -13.20 -11.82
C VAL A 173 -7.67 -13.27 -10.74
N GLN A 174 -7.98 -12.14 -10.09
CA GLN A 174 -9.04 -12.07 -9.08
C GLN A 174 -10.41 -12.47 -9.66
N THR A 175 -10.81 -11.87 -10.79
CA THR A 175 -12.09 -12.18 -11.46
C THR A 175 -12.20 -13.66 -11.86
N LEU A 176 -11.07 -14.31 -12.19
CA LEU A 176 -11.03 -15.74 -12.48
C LEU A 176 -11.23 -16.57 -11.21
N LEU A 177 -10.57 -16.21 -10.10
CA LEU A 177 -10.71 -16.88 -8.81
C LEU A 177 -12.15 -16.78 -8.29
N ASP A 178 -12.73 -15.58 -8.29
CA ASP A 178 -14.11 -15.35 -7.83
C ASP A 178 -15.11 -16.21 -8.62
N ARG A 179 -14.90 -16.35 -9.94
CA ARG A 179 -15.75 -17.20 -10.79
C ARG A 179 -15.56 -18.69 -10.55
N VAL A 180 -14.34 -19.14 -10.23
CA VAL A 180 -14.09 -20.55 -9.87
C VAL A 180 -14.74 -20.85 -8.52
N GLU A 181 -14.64 -19.93 -7.56
CA GLU A 181 -15.28 -20.03 -6.25
C GLU A 181 -16.81 -20.05 -6.37
N ALA A 182 -17.41 -19.11 -7.10
CA ALA A 182 -18.85 -19.11 -7.36
C ALA A 182 -19.34 -20.43 -7.99
N ARG A 183 -18.57 -21.01 -8.92
CA ARG A 183 -18.86 -22.32 -9.53
C ARG A 183 -18.69 -23.50 -8.56
N ARG A 184 -17.82 -23.39 -7.55
CA ARG A 184 -17.68 -24.40 -6.50
C ARG A 184 -18.83 -24.32 -5.51
N LEU A 185 -19.23 -23.11 -5.13
CA LEU A 185 -20.37 -22.87 -4.24
C LEU A 185 -21.69 -23.31 -4.89
N SER A 186 -21.89 -23.03 -6.19
CA SER A 186 -23.08 -23.46 -6.93
C SER A 186 -23.17 -24.97 -7.19
N LYS A 187 -22.17 -25.76 -6.78
CA LYS A 187 -22.13 -27.23 -6.91
C LYS A 187 -22.26 -27.96 -5.58
N ARG A 188 -22.38 -27.24 -4.45
CA ARG A 188 -22.69 -27.85 -3.16
C ARG A 188 -24.21 -28.06 -3.06
N PRO A 189 -24.70 -29.23 -2.61
CA PRO A 189 -26.10 -29.39 -2.26
C PRO A 189 -26.47 -28.40 -1.15
N GLU A 190 -27.61 -27.73 -1.28
CA GLU A 190 -28.13 -26.79 -0.29
C GLU A 190 -28.46 -27.50 1.03
N GLU A 191 -27.66 -27.28 2.07
CA GLU A 191 -28.13 -27.46 3.45
C GLU A 191 -28.92 -26.19 3.82
N ARG A 192 -30.25 -26.34 3.92
CA ARG A 192 -31.16 -25.38 4.51
C ARG A 192 -30.77 -25.14 5.97
N ILE A 193 -30.49 -23.89 6.32
CA ILE A 193 -30.61 -23.41 7.69
C ILE A 193 -31.57 -22.21 7.64
N GLU A 194 -32.73 -22.39 8.26
CA GLU A 194 -33.79 -21.39 8.41
C GLU A 194 -33.42 -20.36 9.50
N ASP A 195 -33.79 -19.11 9.21
CA ASP A 195 -34.12 -17.96 10.07
C ASP A 195 -33.27 -17.61 11.31
N ALA A 196 -32.69 -16.41 11.25
CA ALA A 196 -32.92 -15.35 12.26
C ALA A 196 -32.44 -13.98 11.72
N THR A 197 -33.37 -13.07 11.46
CA THR A 197 -33.09 -11.63 11.33
C THR A 197 -33.58 -10.90 12.58
N PRO A 198 -32.78 -9.98 13.15
CA PRO A 198 -33.31 -8.88 13.95
C PRO A 198 -33.20 -7.56 13.17
N SER A 199 -34.32 -6.84 13.15
CA SER A 199 -34.50 -5.48 12.69
C SER A 199 -33.76 -4.48 13.60
N ILE A 200 -33.14 -3.46 12.99
CA ILE A 200 -32.66 -2.27 13.71
C ILE A 200 -33.29 -1.05 13.04
N GLU A 201 -34.20 -0.41 13.79
CA GLU A 201 -34.79 0.89 13.48
C GLU A 201 -33.75 2.01 13.60
N ASN A 202 -33.73 2.89 12.60
CA ASN A 202 -32.84 4.05 12.55
C ASN A 202 -33.59 5.29 13.05
N ARG A 203 -33.25 5.79 14.25
CA ARG A 203 -33.77 7.06 14.77
C ARG A 203 -33.06 8.23 14.12
N SER A 204 -33.83 9.10 13.46
CA SER A 204 -33.37 10.40 12.95
C SER A 204 -33.65 11.49 13.99
N THR A 205 -32.66 12.31 14.30
CA THR A 205 -32.82 13.61 14.98
C THR A 205 -32.26 14.72 14.09
N PRO A 206 -33.01 15.82 13.84
CA PRO A 206 -32.55 16.94 13.04
C PRO A 206 -31.86 17.99 13.91
N ILE A 207 -30.80 18.63 13.40
CA ILE A 207 -30.28 19.89 13.95
C ILE A 207 -30.31 20.94 12.84
N LEU A 208 -30.78 22.11 13.27
CA LEU A 208 -31.30 23.26 12.57
C LEU A 208 -30.28 24.04 11.71
N SER A 209 -30.89 24.64 10.69
CA SER A 209 -30.60 25.88 9.99
C SER A 209 -29.93 27.01 10.77
N ASN A 210 -28.97 27.69 10.12
CA ASN A 210 -28.95 29.15 9.85
C ASN A 210 -27.51 29.63 9.71
N ILE A 211 -27.10 30.11 8.52
CA ILE A 211 -26.21 31.28 8.40
C ILE A 211 -26.61 32.07 7.15
N ASP A 212 -26.78 33.36 7.40
CA ASP A 212 -27.22 34.47 6.55
C ASP A 212 -26.48 34.65 5.22
N ALA A 213 -27.25 35.19 4.28
CA ALA A 213 -26.79 35.83 3.06
C ALA A 213 -26.51 37.32 3.33
N GLY A 214 -25.32 37.81 2.98
CA GLY A 214 -25.09 39.26 2.94
C GLY A 214 -23.64 39.70 2.79
N GLN A 215 -23.13 39.75 1.56
CA GLN A 215 -22.41 40.89 0.94
C GLN A 215 -21.72 40.46 -0.38
N PRO A 216 -21.69 41.32 -1.42
CA PRO A 216 -21.01 41.01 -2.68
C PRO A 216 -19.51 41.34 -2.58
N PRO A 217 -18.58 40.45 -2.98
CA PRO A 217 -17.19 40.84 -3.12
C PRO A 217 -16.93 41.47 -4.50
N VAL A 218 -16.62 42.75 -4.45
CA VAL A 218 -15.63 43.52 -5.22
C VAL A 218 -15.01 42.80 -6.44
N GLN A 219 -15.12 43.45 -7.60
CA GLN A 219 -14.44 43.10 -8.84
C GLN A 219 -12.91 43.05 -8.69
N GLY A 220 -12.29 42.06 -9.34
CA GLY A 220 -11.10 42.33 -10.14
C GLY A 220 -9.73 42.15 -9.47
N ALA A 221 -9.47 41.00 -8.88
CA ALA A 221 -8.11 40.44 -8.86
C ALA A 221 -8.21 38.91 -8.86
N THR A 222 -8.00 38.28 -10.02
CA THR A 222 -7.78 36.84 -10.11
C THR A 222 -6.48 36.50 -9.39
N MET A 223 -6.56 36.23 -8.08
CA MET A 223 -5.53 35.44 -7.42
C MET A 223 -5.52 34.09 -8.12
N LYS A 224 -4.51 33.85 -8.97
CA LYS A 224 -4.11 32.50 -9.33
C LYS A 224 -3.69 31.82 -8.02
N ILE A 225 -4.61 31.09 -7.39
CA ILE A 225 -4.24 30.12 -6.37
C ILE A 225 -3.59 28.95 -7.12
N SER A 226 -2.30 29.10 -7.42
CA SER A 226 -1.44 27.98 -7.71
C SER A 226 -1.22 27.25 -6.39
N TRP A 227 -1.76 26.05 -6.27
CA TRP A 227 -1.28 25.14 -5.25
C TRP A 227 0.16 24.77 -5.63
N PRO A 228 1.14 24.95 -4.73
CA PRO A 228 2.49 24.48 -4.99
C PRO A 228 2.44 22.97 -5.29
N GLU A 229 3.43 22.48 -6.04
CA GLU A 229 3.71 21.04 -6.12
C GLU A 229 3.68 20.47 -4.70
N ARG A 230 2.97 19.35 -4.48
CA ARG A 230 2.69 18.82 -3.14
C ARG A 230 4.02 18.74 -2.36
N GLN A 231 4.19 19.67 -1.43
CA GLN A 231 5.27 19.60 -0.47
C GLN A 231 4.85 18.54 0.55
N PRO A 232 5.72 17.58 0.87
CA PRO A 232 5.56 16.71 2.02
C PRO A 232 5.20 17.56 3.23
N VAL A 233 4.17 17.15 3.96
CA VAL A 233 3.63 17.97 5.06
C VAL A 233 4.47 17.77 6.32
N GLN A 234 5.09 16.60 6.46
CA GLN A 234 5.92 16.21 7.60
C GLN A 234 7.11 15.35 7.12
N ARG A 235 8.23 15.39 7.85
CA ARG A 235 9.49 14.73 7.45
C ARG A 235 9.42 13.21 7.55
N PHE A 236 9.00 12.69 8.70
CA PHE A 236 9.12 11.25 9.00
C PHE A 236 7.79 10.64 9.44
N CYS A 237 7.53 9.40 9.02
CA CYS A 237 6.50 8.55 9.60
C CYS A 237 7.05 7.15 9.88
N CYS A 238 6.78 6.63 11.07
CA CYS A 238 7.16 5.27 11.46
C CYS A 238 5.91 4.40 11.51
N ILE A 239 6.01 3.22 10.91
CA ILE A 239 4.91 2.29 10.72
C ILE A 239 5.30 0.92 11.25
N THR A 240 4.41 0.31 12.03
CA THR A 240 4.58 -1.08 12.46
C THR A 240 3.25 -1.83 12.51
N MET A 241 3.32 -3.15 12.62
CA MET A 241 2.19 -4.04 12.86
C MET A 241 2.50 -4.91 14.06
N VAL A 242 1.55 -5.04 14.99
CA VAL A 242 1.78 -5.67 16.28
C VAL A 242 0.63 -6.61 16.66
N LYS A 243 0.96 -7.64 17.45
CA LYS A 243 0.00 -8.51 18.11
C LYS A 243 0.57 -8.96 19.46
N ASP A 244 -0.04 -8.50 20.55
CA ASP A 244 0.29 -8.94 21.92
C ASP A 244 1.74 -8.64 22.36
N GLU A 245 2.30 -7.48 21.98
CA GLU A 245 3.71 -7.09 22.27
C GLU A 245 3.81 -5.73 23.00
N GLU A 246 3.11 -5.55 24.12
CA GLU A 246 3.01 -4.26 24.81
C GLU A 246 4.37 -3.62 25.18
N LEU A 247 5.31 -4.42 25.68
CA LEU A 247 6.66 -3.95 26.04
C LEU A 247 7.41 -3.37 24.83
N PHE A 248 7.29 -4.00 23.65
CA PHE A 248 7.94 -3.50 22.44
C PHE A 248 7.24 -2.27 21.87
N ILE A 249 5.91 -2.14 22.04
CA ILE A 249 5.19 -0.92 21.67
C ILE A 249 5.73 0.28 22.46
N GLU A 250 5.94 0.11 23.76
CA GLU A 250 6.51 1.16 24.61
C GLU A 250 7.90 1.58 24.14
N GLN A 251 8.81 0.61 23.96
CA GLN A 251 10.16 0.88 23.46
C GLN A 251 10.14 1.57 22.09
N TRP A 252 9.34 1.06 21.16
CA TRP A 252 9.25 1.55 19.79
C TRP A 252 8.73 2.99 19.74
N ALA A 253 7.62 3.27 20.43
CA ALA A 253 7.01 4.59 20.42
C ALA A 253 7.90 5.64 21.11
N ASN A 254 8.43 5.33 22.30
CA ASN A 254 9.31 6.23 23.03
C ASN A 254 10.62 6.49 22.27
N HIS A 255 11.15 5.47 21.59
CA HIS A 255 12.33 5.63 20.75
C HIS A 255 12.09 6.62 19.61
N TYR A 256 11.07 6.42 18.77
CA TYR A 256 10.85 7.29 17.62
C TYR A 256 10.39 8.70 17.99
N ILE A 257 9.64 8.88 19.08
CA ILE A 257 9.30 10.23 19.58
C ILE A 257 10.56 11.01 19.98
N ARG A 258 11.53 10.33 20.60
CA ARG A 258 12.79 10.94 21.03
C ARG A 258 13.73 11.20 19.85
N GLU A 259 13.98 10.19 19.01
CA GLU A 259 14.97 10.29 17.93
C GLU A 259 14.46 11.12 16.74
N LEU A 260 13.14 11.12 16.49
CA LEU A 260 12.50 11.84 15.38
C LEU A 260 11.36 12.74 15.91
N PRO A 261 11.67 13.88 16.55
CA PRO A 261 10.66 14.77 17.10
C PRO A 261 9.65 15.23 16.05
N GLY A 262 8.36 15.00 16.32
CA GLY A 262 7.28 15.38 15.41
C GLY A 262 7.04 14.40 14.25
N CYS A 263 7.64 13.21 14.27
CA CYS A 263 7.28 12.16 13.34
C CYS A 263 5.83 11.68 13.54
N GLY A 264 5.21 11.23 12.44
CA GLY A 264 3.97 10.46 12.52
C GLY A 264 4.25 9.05 13.01
N LEU A 265 3.39 8.52 13.88
CA LEU A 265 3.45 7.13 14.33
C LEU A 265 2.15 6.41 13.94
N MET A 266 2.26 5.31 13.19
CA MET A 266 1.14 4.50 12.75
C MET A 266 1.33 3.04 13.17
N ILE A 267 0.37 2.49 13.90
CA ILE A 267 0.41 1.10 14.37
C ILE A 267 -0.81 0.36 13.82
N VAL A 268 -0.58 -0.79 13.19
CA VAL A 268 -1.65 -1.75 12.87
C VAL A 268 -1.74 -2.78 14.00
N ASP A 269 -2.84 -2.75 14.74
CA ASP A 269 -3.14 -3.73 15.78
C ASP A 269 -3.82 -4.96 15.17
N HIS A 270 -3.12 -6.09 15.17
CA HIS A 270 -3.61 -7.35 14.62
C HIS A 270 -4.44 -8.16 15.64
N GLY A 271 -5.47 -7.50 16.17
CA GLY A 271 -6.39 -8.08 17.15
C GLY A 271 -5.66 -8.55 18.40
N SER A 272 -4.86 -7.68 19.01
CA SER A 272 -4.24 -7.93 20.32
C SER A 272 -5.30 -8.17 21.40
N LYS A 273 -5.00 -9.04 22.37
CA LYS A 273 -5.86 -9.35 23.53
C LYS A 273 -6.16 -8.08 24.34
N VAL A 274 -5.11 -7.31 24.59
CA VAL A 274 -5.21 -5.94 25.10
C VAL A 274 -5.11 -5.02 23.89
N PRO A 275 -6.18 -4.26 23.55
CA PRO A 275 -6.15 -3.37 22.40
C PRO A 275 -5.02 -2.36 22.50
N VAL A 276 -4.26 -2.17 21.42
CA VAL A 276 -3.07 -1.29 21.42
C VAL A 276 -3.42 0.14 21.80
N VAL A 277 -4.63 0.61 21.45
CA VAL A 277 -5.12 1.93 21.85
C VAL A 277 -5.11 2.15 23.37
N GLU A 278 -5.32 1.10 24.16
CA GLU A 278 -5.27 1.17 25.63
C GLU A 278 -3.84 1.29 26.13
N THR A 279 -2.90 0.53 25.54
CA THR A 279 -1.47 0.66 25.83
C THR A 279 -0.99 2.08 25.51
N ILE A 280 -1.34 2.61 24.33
CA ILE A 280 -1.03 3.99 23.93
C ILE A 280 -1.61 5.02 24.91
N ALA A 281 -2.83 4.80 25.42
CA ALA A 281 -3.43 5.67 26.43
C ALA A 281 -2.67 5.62 27.76
N ARG A 282 -2.28 4.43 28.23
CA ARG A 282 -1.48 4.26 29.46
C ARG A 282 -0.12 4.95 29.38
N LEU A 283 0.51 4.92 28.21
CA LEU A 283 1.78 5.62 27.95
C LEU A 283 1.61 7.15 27.82
N GLY A 284 0.38 7.69 27.86
CA GLY A 284 0.13 9.11 27.67
C GLY A 284 0.36 9.60 26.24
N LEU A 285 0.27 8.68 25.26
CA LEU A 285 0.58 8.94 23.85
C LEU A 285 -0.69 9.08 22.98
N SER A 286 -1.86 9.24 23.61
CA SER A 286 -3.12 9.48 22.92
C SER A 286 -3.03 10.73 22.03
N GLY A 287 -3.46 10.60 20.77
CA GLY A 287 -3.36 11.67 19.77
C GLY A 287 -1.97 11.86 19.16
N ARG A 288 -0.92 11.20 19.68
CA ARG A 288 0.43 11.15 19.08
C ARG A 288 0.61 9.95 18.17
N VAL A 289 -0.13 8.86 18.43
CA VAL A 289 -0.07 7.61 17.67
C VAL A 289 -1.43 7.34 17.00
N SER A 290 -1.40 7.02 15.72
CA SER A 290 -2.56 6.53 14.97
C SER A 290 -2.60 5.01 15.05
N VAL A 291 -3.67 4.43 15.59
CA VAL A 291 -3.84 2.98 15.68
C VAL A 291 -4.95 2.52 14.74
N ILE A 292 -4.65 1.56 13.89
CA ILE A 292 -5.60 0.90 13.00
C ILE A 292 -5.89 -0.48 13.59
N ALA A 293 -7.06 -0.64 14.20
CA ALA A 293 -7.51 -1.91 14.75
C ALA A 293 -7.99 -2.85 13.63
N MET A 294 -7.38 -4.04 13.56
CA MET A 294 -7.78 -5.11 12.66
C MET A 294 -8.47 -6.24 13.45
N PRO A 295 -9.41 -6.98 12.84
CA PRO A 295 -9.92 -8.20 13.46
C PRO A 295 -8.79 -9.21 13.68
N GLY A 296 -8.93 -10.06 14.69
CA GLY A 296 -8.01 -11.18 14.88
C GLY A 296 -8.20 -12.21 13.77
N PHE A 297 -7.13 -12.50 13.03
CA PHE A 297 -7.10 -13.59 12.05
C PHE A 297 -5.77 -14.36 12.12
N PRO A 298 -5.70 -15.58 11.58
CA PRO A 298 -4.47 -16.36 11.61
C PRO A 298 -3.32 -15.63 10.89
N PHE A 299 -2.15 -15.60 11.52
CA PHE A 299 -0.98 -14.90 11.03
C PHE A 299 -0.48 -15.46 9.69
N ASP A 300 -0.06 -14.54 8.83
CA ASP A 300 0.47 -14.83 7.51
C ASP A 300 1.44 -13.71 7.08
N ASP A 301 2.68 -14.08 6.79
CA ASP A 301 3.73 -13.11 6.46
C ASP A 301 3.42 -12.30 5.20
N GLN A 302 2.72 -12.87 4.22
CA GLN A 302 2.31 -12.11 3.03
C GLN A 302 1.24 -11.10 3.35
N THR A 303 0.31 -11.44 4.24
CA THR A 303 -0.72 -10.52 4.69
C THR A 303 -0.08 -9.35 5.45
N LYS A 304 0.84 -9.64 6.40
CA LYS A 304 1.62 -8.60 7.10
C LYS A 304 2.34 -7.69 6.11
N SER A 305 3.08 -8.28 5.17
CA SER A 305 3.86 -7.54 4.16
C SER A 305 2.97 -6.67 3.26
N ALA A 306 1.81 -7.16 2.85
CA ALA A 306 0.85 -6.41 2.04
C ALA A 306 0.23 -5.24 2.80
N ILE A 307 -0.11 -5.43 4.08
CA ILE A 307 -0.63 -4.39 4.97
C ILE A 307 0.42 -3.28 5.12
N LEU A 308 1.64 -3.63 5.51
CA LEU A 308 2.72 -2.66 5.73
C LEU A 308 3.11 -1.92 4.45
N SER A 309 3.14 -2.59 3.30
CA SER A 309 3.38 -1.93 2.00
C SER A 309 2.29 -0.92 1.66
N SER A 310 1.03 -1.31 1.89
CA SER A 310 -0.12 -0.44 1.59
C SER A 310 -0.12 0.80 2.49
N LEU A 311 0.16 0.61 3.78
CA LEU A 311 0.20 1.70 4.75
C LEU A 311 1.40 2.63 4.51
N ALA A 312 2.57 2.09 4.13
CA ALA A 312 3.71 2.89 3.70
C ALA A 312 3.37 3.76 2.48
N GLY A 313 2.68 3.20 1.48
CA GLY A 313 2.21 3.95 0.31
C GLY A 313 1.23 5.08 0.66
N VAL A 314 0.34 4.85 1.64
CA VAL A 314 -0.56 5.89 2.17
C VAL A 314 0.22 6.99 2.89
N ALA A 315 1.16 6.61 3.78
CA ALA A 315 1.97 7.59 4.50
C ALA A 315 2.81 8.45 3.54
N LEU A 316 3.41 7.87 2.50
CA LEU A 316 4.18 8.62 1.50
C LEU A 316 3.37 9.65 0.69
N CYS A 317 2.04 9.71 0.86
CA CYS A 317 1.23 10.81 0.33
C CYS A 317 1.34 12.10 1.16
N GLY A 318 1.87 12.04 2.39
CA GLY A 318 2.00 13.18 3.30
C GLY A 318 3.34 13.28 4.03
N TYR A 319 4.19 12.26 3.96
CA TYR A 319 5.51 12.20 4.59
C TYR A 319 6.65 12.02 3.58
N GLU A 320 7.82 12.61 3.84
CA GLU A 320 9.01 12.50 2.96
C GLU A 320 9.64 11.11 3.03
N THR A 321 9.87 10.64 4.25
CA THR A 321 10.53 9.39 4.54
C THR A 321 9.65 8.55 5.45
N VAL A 322 9.37 7.33 5.03
CA VAL A 322 8.63 6.34 5.81
C VAL A 322 9.56 5.24 6.30
N ILE A 323 9.49 4.94 7.59
CA ILE A 323 10.18 3.83 8.23
C ILE A 323 9.15 2.75 8.51
N THR A 324 9.37 1.54 8.01
CA THR A 324 8.43 0.43 8.16
C THR A 324 9.15 -0.85 8.56
N SER A 325 8.90 -1.31 9.79
CA SER A 325 9.61 -2.40 10.46
C SER A 325 8.69 -3.17 11.41
N ASP A 326 9.15 -4.34 11.88
CA ASP A 326 8.47 -5.05 12.97
C ASP A 326 8.57 -4.23 14.29
N VAL A 327 7.66 -4.46 15.25
CA VAL A 327 7.57 -3.63 16.47
C VAL A 327 8.80 -3.76 17.36
N ASP A 328 9.50 -4.89 17.27
CA ASP A 328 10.77 -5.19 17.93
C ASP A 328 11.99 -4.83 17.06
N GLU A 329 11.81 -3.94 16.08
CA GLU A 329 12.87 -3.41 15.22
C GLU A 329 12.83 -1.87 15.23
N ILE A 330 13.93 -1.24 15.64
CA ILE A 330 14.09 0.22 15.67
C ILE A 330 15.34 0.66 14.91
N LEU A 331 15.35 1.89 14.39
CA LEU A 331 16.52 2.44 13.69
C LEU A 331 17.43 3.18 14.65
N ILE A 332 18.74 2.91 14.59
CA ILE A 332 19.73 3.63 15.41
C ILE A 332 20.94 4.03 14.55
N PRO A 333 21.67 5.10 14.93
CA PRO A 333 22.99 5.35 14.37
C PRO A 333 23.94 4.16 14.60
N MET A 334 24.82 3.91 13.64
CA MET A 334 25.95 2.99 13.82
C MET A 334 27.02 3.64 14.72
N PRO A 335 27.95 2.88 15.34
CA PRO A 335 28.95 3.47 16.23
C PRO A 335 29.80 4.56 15.58
N SER A 336 30.18 4.40 14.30
CA SER A 336 30.89 5.40 13.49
C SER A 336 30.10 6.67 13.24
N THR A 337 28.78 6.64 13.39
CA THR A 337 27.88 7.78 13.18
C THR A 337 27.10 8.16 14.44
N ALA A 338 27.50 7.65 15.61
CA ALA A 338 26.78 7.85 16.88
C ALA A 338 26.68 9.31 17.32
N ALA A 339 27.58 10.18 16.84
CA ALA A 339 27.55 11.63 17.09
C ALA A 339 26.51 12.37 16.23
N THR A 340 26.00 11.74 15.16
CA THR A 340 25.05 12.34 14.23
C THR A 340 23.62 11.94 14.62
N PRO A 341 22.69 12.90 14.77
CA PRO A 341 21.28 12.61 15.00
C PRO A 341 20.70 11.69 13.93
N LEU A 342 19.79 10.78 14.32
CA LEU A 342 19.17 9.84 13.39
C LEU A 342 18.44 10.56 12.24
N ALA A 343 17.78 11.68 12.52
CA ALA A 343 17.11 12.50 11.51
C ALA A 343 18.07 12.97 10.39
N ASP A 344 19.27 13.41 10.76
CA ASP A 344 20.26 13.91 9.81
C ASP A 344 20.88 12.77 8.99
N LEU A 345 21.05 11.59 9.61
CA LEU A 345 21.47 10.38 8.90
C LEU A 345 20.42 9.97 7.86
N LEU A 346 19.14 9.99 8.23
CA LEU A 346 18.05 9.69 7.31
C LEU A 346 18.05 10.68 6.15
N ASP A 347 18.10 11.98 6.40
CA ASP A 347 18.14 13.01 5.34
C ASP A 347 19.35 12.87 4.41
N GLY A 348 20.48 12.40 4.94
CA GLY A 348 21.70 12.17 4.16
C GLY A 348 21.66 10.94 3.24
N GLU A 349 20.66 10.07 3.36
CA GLU A 349 20.47 8.93 2.46
C GLU A 349 19.82 9.36 1.13
N THR A 350 20.46 9.05 0.01
CA THR A 350 20.01 9.49 -1.34
C THR A 350 19.18 8.45 -2.08
N ALA A 351 19.26 7.18 -1.70
CA ALA A 351 18.51 6.12 -2.37
C ALA A 351 17.01 6.19 -2.02
N THR A 352 16.18 5.80 -3.00
CA THR A 352 14.72 5.76 -2.84
C THR A 352 14.27 4.77 -1.77
N PHE A 353 14.98 3.64 -1.66
CA PHE A 353 14.74 2.61 -0.67
C PHE A 353 16.08 2.22 -0.04
N VAL A 354 16.14 2.22 1.28
CA VAL A 354 17.36 1.92 2.03
C VAL A 354 17.12 0.78 3.00
N ALA A 355 18.05 -0.16 3.01
CA ALA A 355 18.14 -1.25 3.97
C ALA A 355 19.25 -0.93 5.00
N PRO A 356 18.88 -0.61 6.25
CA PRO A 356 19.86 -0.46 7.32
C PRO A 356 20.62 -1.77 7.56
N THR A 357 21.78 -1.67 8.18
CA THR A 357 22.55 -2.85 8.61
C THR A 357 21.80 -3.57 9.73
N GLY A 358 21.50 -4.86 9.56
CA GLY A 358 20.80 -5.66 10.56
C GLY A 358 21.68 -5.98 11.76
N VAL A 359 21.28 -5.51 12.95
CA VAL A 359 22.01 -5.70 14.22
C VAL A 359 21.08 -6.32 15.24
N GLU A 360 21.39 -7.54 15.67
CA GLU A 360 20.62 -8.23 16.69
C GLU A 360 21.27 -8.00 18.07
N PHE A 361 20.55 -7.34 18.97
CA PHE A 361 21.00 -7.12 20.34
C PHE A 361 20.72 -8.36 21.19
N ILE A 362 21.73 -8.78 21.96
CA ILE A 362 21.68 -10.01 22.75
C ILE A 362 22.08 -9.68 24.17
N HIS A 363 21.18 -9.96 25.12
CA HIS A 363 21.42 -9.71 26.54
C HIS A 363 22.61 -10.53 27.06
N ASN A 364 23.58 -9.86 27.68
CA ASN A 364 24.61 -10.53 28.48
C ASN A 364 24.27 -10.42 29.97
N ALA A 365 23.52 -11.39 30.49
CA ALA A 365 23.01 -11.37 31.86
C ALA A 365 24.09 -11.43 32.96
N ASP A 366 25.36 -11.68 32.61
CA ASP A 366 26.47 -11.61 33.58
C ASP A 366 26.98 -10.16 33.75
N LEU A 367 26.72 -9.27 32.79
CA LEU A 367 27.29 -7.92 32.72
C LEU A 367 26.25 -6.80 32.55
N GLU A 368 25.04 -7.13 32.14
CA GLU A 368 23.94 -6.21 31.89
C GLU A 368 22.74 -6.58 32.79
N GLU A 369 22.07 -5.57 33.34
CA GLU A 369 20.84 -5.72 34.12
C GLU A 369 19.62 -6.00 33.22
N ASP A 370 18.51 -6.45 33.82
CA ASP A 370 17.21 -6.60 33.16
C ASP A 370 16.83 -5.34 32.33
N PHE A 371 16.23 -5.56 31.15
CA PHE A 371 15.94 -4.44 30.24
C PHE A 371 14.71 -3.65 30.67
N ASP A 372 14.86 -2.32 30.79
CA ASP A 372 13.75 -1.39 30.96
C ASP A 372 13.32 -0.82 29.59
N PHE A 373 12.14 -1.23 29.14
CA PHE A 373 11.54 -0.85 27.84
C PHE A 373 11.11 0.63 27.77
N SER A 374 11.13 1.36 28.88
CA SER A 374 10.89 2.80 28.88
C SER A 374 12.17 3.61 28.57
N ARG A 375 13.36 2.97 28.63
CA ARG A 375 14.66 3.64 28.56
C ARG A 375 15.37 3.41 27.21
N PRO A 376 16.30 4.30 26.81
CA PRO A 376 17.03 4.15 25.55
C PRO A 376 17.84 2.85 25.47
N LEU A 377 17.78 2.17 24.33
CA LEU A 377 18.47 0.88 24.08
C LEU A 377 19.98 0.96 24.36
N LEU A 378 20.66 1.94 23.78
CA LEU A 378 22.12 2.07 23.82
C LEU A 378 22.68 2.48 25.19
N GLN A 379 21.82 2.84 26.15
CA GLN A 379 22.23 3.07 27.54
C GLN A 379 22.26 1.77 28.36
N GLN A 380 21.72 0.67 27.83
CA GLN A 380 21.49 -0.57 28.57
C GLN A 380 22.12 -1.77 27.88
N ARG A 381 22.35 -1.72 26.56
CA ARG A 381 22.80 -2.85 25.77
C ARG A 381 23.93 -2.50 24.83
N ARG A 382 24.94 -3.37 24.79
CA ARG A 382 26.10 -3.22 23.90
C ARG A 382 26.52 -4.49 23.17
N PHE A 383 26.05 -5.67 23.55
CA PHE A 383 26.43 -6.92 22.88
C PHE A 383 25.50 -7.19 21.69
N VAL A 384 26.12 -7.40 20.52
CA VAL A 384 25.38 -7.54 19.27
C VAL A 384 25.94 -8.62 18.37
N ARG A 385 25.11 -9.08 17.44
CA ARG A 385 25.54 -9.86 16.27
C ARG A 385 24.98 -9.22 15.02
N PHE A 386 25.79 -9.12 13.96
CA PHE A 386 25.28 -8.73 12.65
C PHE A 386 24.57 -9.90 12.00
N HIS A 387 23.36 -9.64 11.49
CA HIS A 387 22.55 -10.67 10.88
C HIS A 387 21.77 -10.15 9.68
N SER A 388 22.08 -10.73 8.52
CA SER A 388 21.49 -10.39 7.22
C SER A 388 19.96 -10.54 7.14
N ALA A 389 19.31 -11.31 8.02
CA ALA A 389 17.85 -11.41 8.05
C ALA A 389 17.19 -10.11 8.54
N TYR A 390 17.92 -9.28 9.29
CA TYR A 390 17.44 -7.98 9.78
C TYR A 390 18.02 -6.82 8.96
N SER A 391 18.79 -7.09 7.90
CA SER A 391 19.16 -6.05 6.93
C SER A 391 18.03 -5.88 5.93
N LYS A 392 16.90 -5.31 6.39
CA LYS A 392 15.65 -5.19 5.63
C LYS A 392 15.50 -3.78 5.04
N PRO A 393 14.92 -3.62 3.84
CA PRO A 393 14.65 -2.32 3.22
C PRO A 393 13.51 -1.57 3.94
N ALA A 394 13.84 -1.04 5.13
CA ALA A 394 12.88 -0.43 6.06
C ALA A 394 12.66 1.07 5.82
N ILE A 395 13.52 1.76 5.07
CA ILE A 395 13.43 3.21 4.81
C ILE A 395 12.96 3.45 3.38
N TRP A 396 11.85 4.20 3.22
CA TRP A 396 11.12 4.36 1.97
C TRP A 396 10.90 5.84 1.65
N ARG A 397 11.11 6.23 0.38
CA ARG A 397 10.81 7.57 -0.16
C ARG A 397 9.91 7.55 -1.39
N SER A 398 9.48 6.37 -1.82
CA SER A 398 8.56 6.18 -2.95
C SER A 398 7.54 5.10 -2.64
N ASN A 399 6.31 5.30 -3.11
CA ASN A 399 5.23 4.33 -2.97
C ASN A 399 5.18 3.32 -4.13
N SER A 400 6.24 3.24 -4.94
CA SER A 400 6.36 2.32 -6.09
C SER A 400 6.65 0.88 -5.69
N ALA A 401 7.15 0.63 -4.48
CA ALA A 401 7.54 -0.69 -4.03
C ALA A 401 6.47 -1.44 -3.22
N VAL A 402 6.60 -2.75 -3.19
CA VAL A 402 5.90 -3.63 -2.24
C VAL A 402 6.90 -4.56 -1.57
N PHE A 403 6.66 -4.87 -0.29
CA PHE A 403 7.42 -5.88 0.43
C PHE A 403 7.16 -7.29 -0.11
N GLY A 404 8.25 -8.06 -0.11
CA GLY A 404 8.22 -9.50 -0.10
C GLY A 404 7.73 -10.10 1.21
N SER A 405 7.47 -11.41 1.19
CA SER A 405 7.15 -12.16 2.41
C SER A 405 8.23 -11.96 3.47
N GLY A 406 7.83 -11.53 4.68
CA GLY A 406 8.74 -11.30 5.80
C GLY A 406 9.56 -10.01 5.72
N GLN A 407 9.23 -9.10 4.79
CA GLN A 407 9.89 -7.79 4.63
C GLN A 407 11.38 -7.84 4.24
N HIS A 408 11.93 -9.00 3.88
CA HIS A 408 13.36 -9.15 3.53
C HIS A 408 13.74 -8.63 2.13
N HIS A 409 12.75 -8.25 1.31
CA HIS A 409 12.99 -7.73 -0.03
C HIS A 409 11.89 -6.76 -0.45
N LEU A 410 12.17 -5.93 -1.46
CA LEU A 410 11.19 -5.12 -2.18
C LEU A 410 11.01 -5.60 -3.62
N SER A 411 9.92 -5.16 -4.26
CA SER A 411 9.73 -5.26 -5.71
C SER A 411 10.61 -4.30 -6.51
N GLU A 412 11.21 -3.32 -5.83
CA GLU A 412 12.09 -2.29 -6.39
C GLU A 412 13.53 -2.46 -5.85
N PRO A 413 14.54 -1.90 -6.51
CA PRO A 413 15.90 -1.83 -5.99
C PRO A 413 15.97 -1.08 -4.66
N TYR A 414 16.93 -1.48 -3.82
CA TYR A 414 17.28 -0.79 -2.59
C TYR A 414 18.80 -0.89 -2.35
N GLU A 415 19.31 0.03 -1.55
CA GLU A 415 20.73 0.10 -1.17
C GLU A 415 20.91 -0.21 0.31
N PHE A 416 22.02 -0.87 0.66
CA PHE A 416 22.39 -1.02 2.05
C PHE A 416 23.10 0.24 2.56
N THR A 417 22.87 0.61 3.81
CA THR A 417 23.63 1.67 4.49
C THR A 417 24.46 1.13 5.64
N SER A 418 25.70 1.60 5.73
CA SER A 418 26.62 1.36 6.83
C SER A 418 26.48 2.38 7.96
N LYS A 419 25.61 3.39 7.80
CA LYS A 419 25.47 4.51 8.74
C LYS A 419 24.34 4.32 9.75
N ILE A 420 23.36 3.49 9.41
CA ILE A 420 22.15 3.25 10.20
C ILE A 420 22.02 1.75 10.42
N ALA A 421 21.72 1.34 11.64
CA ALA A 421 21.37 -0.02 11.99
C ALA A 421 19.86 -0.19 12.16
N LEU A 422 19.35 -1.35 11.73
CA LEU A 422 18.06 -1.88 12.18
C LEU A 422 18.35 -2.76 13.40
N ALA A 423 18.14 -2.20 14.59
CA ALA A 423 18.31 -2.88 15.85
C ALA A 423 17.12 -3.81 16.10
N HIS A 424 17.36 -5.12 16.03
CA HIS A 424 16.38 -6.15 16.35
C HIS A 424 16.49 -6.54 17.83
N LEU A 425 15.37 -6.39 18.54
CA LEU A 425 15.30 -6.42 20.00
C LEU A 425 14.80 -7.76 20.57
N LYS A 426 14.59 -8.77 19.73
CA LYS A 426 14.02 -10.06 20.18
C LYS A 426 14.77 -10.68 21.37
N TYR A 427 16.09 -10.48 21.45
CA TYR A 427 16.95 -11.03 22.51
C TYR A 427 17.51 -9.95 23.44
N VAL A 428 16.88 -8.78 23.47
CA VAL A 428 17.30 -7.66 24.32
C VAL A 428 17.22 -7.99 25.81
N ASP A 429 16.37 -8.94 26.19
CA ASP A 429 16.19 -9.36 27.57
C ASP A 429 15.87 -10.86 27.65
N VAL A 430 16.46 -11.55 28.63
CA VAL A 430 16.32 -13.01 28.77
C VAL A 430 14.91 -13.38 29.21
N LYS A 431 14.38 -12.66 30.20
CA LYS A 431 13.06 -12.92 30.78
C LYS A 431 11.96 -12.59 29.77
N ALA A 432 12.00 -11.41 29.16
CA ALA A 432 11.04 -11.02 28.13
C ALA A 432 11.08 -11.99 26.94
N SER A 433 12.27 -12.46 26.53
CA SER A 433 12.39 -13.47 25.46
C SER A 433 11.70 -14.80 25.81
N ARG A 434 11.85 -15.27 27.04
CA ARG A 434 11.23 -16.51 27.53
C ARG A 434 9.71 -16.36 27.62
N ASP A 435 9.24 -15.26 28.21
CA ASP A 435 7.81 -14.97 28.34
C ASP A 435 7.16 -14.87 26.96
N ARG A 436 7.76 -14.12 26.03
CA ARG A 436 7.29 -14.00 24.65
C ARG A 436 7.22 -15.36 23.94
N GLN A 437 8.19 -16.24 24.18
CA GLN A 437 8.21 -17.58 23.59
C GLN A 437 7.10 -18.47 24.16
N ALA A 438 6.81 -18.37 25.45
CA ALA A 438 5.73 -19.14 26.10
C ALA A 438 4.35 -18.77 25.54
N HIS A 439 4.10 -17.48 25.33
CA HIS A 439 2.81 -16.98 24.80
C HIS A 439 2.62 -17.21 23.30
N ARG A 440 3.70 -17.42 22.54
CA ARG A 440 3.66 -17.63 21.07
C ARG A 440 3.14 -18.99 20.62
N ASN A 441 2.98 -19.94 21.55
CA ASN A 441 2.32 -21.22 21.25
C ASN A 441 0.81 -21.04 20.97
N ASP A 442 0.21 -19.93 21.40
CA ASP A 442 -1.21 -19.61 21.15
C ASP A 442 -1.45 -18.95 19.78
N PHE A 443 -0.39 -18.68 19.01
CA PHE A 443 -0.50 -17.97 17.73
C PHE A 443 -1.08 -18.88 16.66
N GLN A 444 -2.23 -18.48 16.12
CA GLN A 444 -2.82 -19.19 14.98
C GLN A 444 -2.13 -18.75 13.68
N TYR A 445 -1.83 -19.71 12.82
CA TYR A 445 -1.24 -19.48 11.50
C TYR A 445 -2.20 -19.85 10.38
N SER A 446 -2.15 -19.11 9.29
CA SER A 446 -2.94 -19.45 8.10
C SER A 446 -2.47 -20.80 7.50
N SER A 447 -3.37 -21.53 6.85
CA SER A 447 -2.98 -22.76 6.13
C SER A 447 -1.93 -22.49 5.05
N ARG A 448 -1.95 -21.28 4.46
CA ARG A 448 -0.95 -20.82 3.48
C ARG A 448 0.43 -20.65 4.11
N GLN A 449 0.51 -20.11 5.33
CA GLN A 449 1.76 -19.99 6.08
C GLN A 449 2.32 -21.37 6.46
N LEU A 450 1.46 -22.25 7.00
CA LEU A 450 1.84 -23.61 7.38
C LEU A 450 2.35 -24.43 6.18
N ALA A 451 1.68 -24.35 5.03
CA ALA A 451 2.05 -25.06 3.80
C ALA A 451 3.43 -24.68 3.24
N ARG A 452 4.01 -23.55 3.65
CA ARG A 452 5.35 -23.12 3.24
C ARG A 452 6.46 -23.62 4.16
N GLY A 453 6.14 -24.51 5.10
CA GLY A 453 7.05 -24.92 6.17
C GLY A 453 7.29 -23.82 7.19
N GLY A 454 6.43 -22.79 7.19
CA GLY A 454 6.60 -21.54 7.92
C GLY A 454 6.03 -21.56 9.33
N VAL A 455 6.21 -22.65 10.08
CA VAL A 455 6.34 -22.47 11.53
C VAL A 455 7.79 -22.02 11.72
N PRO A 456 8.05 -20.79 12.16
CA PRO A 456 9.42 -20.32 12.27
C PRO A 456 10.24 -21.26 13.18
N SER A 457 11.56 -21.33 13.01
CA SER A 457 12.45 -22.28 13.72
C SER A 457 12.33 -22.29 15.25
N TRP A 458 11.66 -21.29 15.83
CA TRP A 458 11.45 -21.13 17.26
C TRP A 458 10.25 -21.90 17.82
N ALA A 459 9.32 -22.39 17.00
CA ALA A 459 8.20 -23.21 17.50
C ALA A 459 8.60 -24.67 17.80
N THR A 460 9.81 -25.07 17.41
CA THR A 460 10.31 -26.45 17.54
C THR A 460 11.50 -26.57 18.50
N THR A 461 11.93 -25.47 19.13
CA THR A 461 13.11 -25.49 20.00
C THR A 461 12.70 -25.35 21.46
N ASP A 462 13.16 -26.28 22.32
CA ASP A 462 13.05 -26.18 23.77
C ASP A 462 13.55 -24.79 24.25
N PRO A 463 12.66 -23.94 24.81
CA PRO A 463 12.99 -22.58 25.23
C PRO A 463 14.16 -22.52 26.22
N ASP A 464 14.30 -23.51 27.09
CA ASP A 464 15.36 -23.56 28.09
C ASP A 464 16.71 -23.91 27.48
N LYS A 465 16.72 -24.81 26.49
CA LYS A 465 17.95 -25.20 25.77
C LYS A 465 18.42 -24.09 24.82
N TRP A 466 17.49 -23.48 24.09
CA TRP A 466 17.77 -22.37 23.18
C TRP A 466 18.29 -21.13 23.93
N SER A 467 17.59 -20.72 25.00
CA SER A 467 18.00 -19.57 25.82
C SER A 467 19.38 -19.77 26.45
N ARG A 468 19.64 -20.94 27.04
CA ARG A 468 20.97 -21.27 27.61
C ARG A 468 22.10 -21.18 26.58
N THR A 469 21.86 -21.62 25.35
CA THR A 469 22.90 -21.65 24.32
C THR A 469 23.14 -20.26 23.73
N LEU A 470 22.07 -19.53 23.38
CA LEU A 470 22.21 -18.21 22.76
C LEU A 470 22.74 -17.17 23.75
N PHE A 471 22.11 -17.06 24.93
CA PHE A 471 22.53 -16.09 25.95
C PHE A 471 23.86 -16.51 26.58
N GLY A 472 24.11 -17.82 26.77
CA GLY A 472 25.40 -18.33 27.22
C GLY A 472 26.55 -18.13 26.21
N ASN A 473 26.27 -17.84 24.94
CA ASN A 473 27.31 -17.40 24.00
C ASN A 473 27.63 -15.91 24.16
N ALA A 474 26.66 -15.08 24.56
CA ALA A 474 26.89 -13.66 24.82
C ALA A 474 27.79 -13.46 26.05
N THR A 475 27.65 -14.31 27.06
CA THR A 475 28.53 -14.29 28.26
C THR A 475 29.97 -14.70 27.97
N ARG A 476 30.24 -15.34 26.82
CA ARG A 476 31.57 -15.78 26.39
C ARG A 476 32.31 -14.77 25.50
N VAL A 477 31.68 -13.63 25.21
CA VAL A 477 32.30 -12.58 24.39
C VAL A 477 33.41 -11.92 25.18
N THR A 478 34.64 -12.10 24.71
CA THR A 478 35.80 -11.38 25.23
C THR A 478 36.00 -10.10 24.42
N ASP A 479 36.52 -9.04 25.05
CA ASP A 479 36.90 -7.76 24.42
C ASP A 479 37.99 -7.90 23.32
N GLN A 480 38.38 -9.13 22.95
CA GLN A 480 39.43 -9.44 21.98
C GLN A 480 38.92 -9.52 20.53
N VAL A 481 37.60 -9.60 20.31
CA VAL A 481 37.05 -9.62 18.94
C VAL A 481 37.06 -8.20 18.37
N ASN A 482 37.77 -8.01 17.25
CA ASN A 482 37.83 -6.73 16.56
C ASN A 482 36.49 -6.46 15.86
N SER A 483 35.58 -5.74 16.55
CA SER A 483 34.24 -5.42 16.04
C SER A 483 34.27 -4.72 14.68
N ALA A 484 35.28 -3.88 14.41
CA ALA A 484 35.45 -3.20 13.13
C ALA A 484 35.74 -4.17 11.98
N LYS A 485 36.58 -5.18 12.23
CA LYS A 485 36.82 -6.24 11.24
C LYS A 485 35.55 -7.06 10.97
N VAL A 486 34.85 -7.47 12.03
CA VAL A 486 33.61 -8.25 11.91
C VAL A 486 32.55 -7.50 11.12
N PHE A 487 32.36 -6.20 11.41
CA PHE A 487 31.46 -5.34 10.67
C PHE A 487 31.87 -5.19 9.20
N SER A 488 33.14 -4.89 8.92
CA SER A 488 33.66 -4.70 7.57
C SER A 488 33.48 -5.96 6.71
N ASP A 489 33.82 -7.13 7.24
CA ASP A 489 33.66 -8.42 6.56
C ASP A 489 32.18 -8.69 6.26
N PHE A 490 31.29 -8.48 7.24
CA PHE A 490 29.84 -8.66 7.08
C PHE A 490 29.23 -7.69 6.05
N TYR A 491 29.58 -6.40 6.12
CA TYR A 491 29.06 -5.39 5.21
C TYR A 491 29.55 -5.59 3.78
N SER A 492 30.81 -6.03 3.63
CA SER A 492 31.37 -6.45 2.34
C SER A 492 30.60 -7.64 1.77
N GLU A 493 30.27 -8.65 2.58
CA GLU A 493 29.45 -9.78 2.15
C GLU A 493 28.06 -9.35 1.67
N MET A 494 27.41 -8.42 2.38
CA MET A 494 26.10 -7.88 1.98
C MET A 494 26.14 -7.14 0.64
N ASN A 495 27.16 -6.32 0.40
CA ASN A 495 27.31 -5.59 -0.86
C ASN A 495 27.72 -6.48 -2.03
N ASN A 496 28.44 -7.57 -1.76
CA ASN A 496 28.91 -8.53 -2.76
C ASN A 496 28.02 -9.78 -2.86
N ARG A 497 26.79 -9.70 -2.35
CA ARG A 497 25.85 -10.83 -2.32
C ARG A 497 25.60 -11.38 -3.72
N LYS A 498 25.49 -12.69 -3.82
CA LYS A 498 25.28 -13.40 -5.10
C LYS A 498 23.92 -14.08 -5.14
N ASN A 499 23.34 -14.21 -6.33
CA ASN A 499 22.18 -15.10 -6.53
C ASN A 499 22.62 -16.58 -6.50
N LYS A 500 21.67 -17.51 -6.69
CA LYS A 500 21.94 -18.96 -6.72
C LYS A 500 22.91 -19.37 -7.84
N ASP A 501 23.04 -18.55 -8.88
CA ASP A 501 23.91 -18.79 -10.03
C ASP A 501 25.30 -18.13 -9.87
N GLY A 502 25.61 -17.58 -8.69
CA GLY A 502 26.90 -16.96 -8.40
C GLY A 502 27.11 -15.56 -8.98
N VAL A 503 26.06 -14.97 -9.57
CA VAL A 503 26.10 -13.61 -10.12
C VAL A 503 26.00 -12.60 -8.99
N VAL A 504 26.97 -11.69 -8.91
CA VAL A 504 26.94 -10.58 -7.94
C VAL A 504 25.72 -9.72 -8.23
N LEU A 505 24.90 -9.57 -7.21
CA LEU A 505 23.71 -8.76 -7.26
C LEU A 505 24.11 -7.32 -6.95
N THR A 506 24.24 -6.49 -7.97
CA THR A 506 23.95 -5.05 -7.79
C THR A 506 22.44 -4.90 -7.59
N ALA A 507 21.92 -3.71 -7.27
CA ALA A 507 20.52 -3.49 -6.91
C ALA A 507 19.52 -4.33 -7.76
N HIS A 508 18.30 -4.60 -7.27
CA HIS A 508 17.20 -5.29 -7.99
C HIS A 508 16.97 -6.80 -7.75
N THR A 509 17.53 -7.45 -6.73
CA THR A 509 17.30 -8.90 -6.53
C THR A 509 17.17 -9.33 -5.07
N SER A 510 16.24 -10.25 -4.82
CA SER A 510 16.11 -10.97 -3.56
C SER A 510 17.37 -11.79 -3.30
N HIS A 511 18.01 -11.58 -2.14
CA HIS A 511 19.15 -12.39 -1.71
C HIS A 511 18.71 -13.44 -0.69
N HIS A 512 19.41 -14.57 -0.67
CA HIS A 512 19.22 -15.61 0.34
C HIS A 512 20.36 -15.64 1.36
N LEU A 513 21.00 -14.49 1.60
CA LEU A 513 22.00 -14.37 2.66
C LEU A 513 21.43 -14.90 3.98
N ARG A 514 22.21 -15.76 4.64
CA ARG A 514 21.91 -16.30 5.97
C ARG A 514 23.06 -16.02 6.95
N SER A 515 23.88 -15.03 6.61
CA SER A 515 25.09 -14.65 7.32
C SER A 515 24.75 -14.12 8.70
N ARG A 516 25.51 -14.62 9.68
CA ARG A 516 25.43 -14.35 11.11
C ARG A 516 26.87 -14.32 11.61
N THR A 517 27.29 -13.21 12.20
CA THR A 517 28.64 -13.08 12.74
C THR A 517 28.76 -13.73 14.12
N GLU A 518 29.96 -13.75 14.69
CA GLU A 518 30.08 -13.86 16.15
C GLU A 518 29.48 -12.64 16.86
N ILE A 519 29.30 -12.76 18.17
CA ILE A 519 28.81 -11.66 19.01
C ILE A 519 29.99 -10.75 19.35
N VAL A 520 29.79 -9.45 19.22
CA VAL A 520 30.78 -8.40 19.44
C VAL A 520 30.20 -7.25 20.26
N VAL A 521 31.07 -6.35 20.75
CA VAL A 521 30.63 -5.10 21.39
C VAL A 521 30.31 -4.06 20.30
N PHE A 522 29.16 -3.42 20.41
CA PHE A 522 28.66 -2.39 19.49
C PHE A 522 29.35 -1.03 19.73
N SER A 523 30.66 -0.99 19.47
CA SER A 523 31.50 0.19 19.64
C SER A 523 32.67 0.21 18.66
N GLY A 524 33.04 1.39 18.17
CA GLY A 524 34.34 1.64 17.53
C GLY A 524 34.47 1.29 16.04
N PHE A 525 33.38 1.36 15.26
CA PHE A 525 33.41 1.08 13.81
C PHE A 525 32.28 1.73 13.01
#